data_AF-A0ABC8J4F1-F1
#
_entry.id   AF-A0ABC8J4F1-F1
#
_cell.length_a   1.000
_cell.length_b   1.000
_cell.length_c   1.000
_cell.angle_alpha   90.00
_cell.angle_beta   90.00
_cell.angle_gamma   90.00
#
_symmetry.space_group_name_H-M   'P 1'
#
loop_
_entity.id
_entity.type
_entity.pdbx_description
1 polymer ?
#
loop_
_entity_poly.entity_id
_entity_poly.type
_entity_poly.pdbx_seq_one_letter_code
_entity_poly.pdbx_strand_id
1 'polypeptide(L)'
;MAVRLATSSPSRPSLISIVNRISTSDTAFALYSSSSSWWSSPDDLTAGSKRREKKTNDRFSAVIDAVHDRKLPPELRGRRDFVRSETDIINVVEQRIWHSMEEGQFENLPGKGKPLNLLTNPHADPAEDTLYRILNKNGFAPEWVELNKDIRSKAKEWRVSLKKAWTMKLEDDQSGWEEQSNLLKTQLKQINNMVFRYNLIVPFGRQMFGLKWEKEIDRLKE
;
A
#
# COMPACT_ATOMS: atom_id res chain seq x y z
N MET A 1 -58.41 11.40 -22.74
CA MET A 1 -57.30 10.71 -23.43
C MET A 1 -56.12 10.72 -22.47
N ALA A 2 -55.96 9.77 -21.54
CA ALA A 2 -55.49 8.38 -21.70
C ALA A 2 -54.14 8.35 -22.45
N VAL A 3 -53.04 7.83 -21.91
CA VAL A 3 -52.88 6.56 -21.17
C VAL A 3 -51.75 6.63 -20.13
N ARG A 4 -52.03 6.12 -18.94
CA ARG A 4 -51.09 5.74 -17.88
C ARG A 4 -50.55 4.33 -18.15
N LEU A 5 -49.32 4.04 -17.76
CA LEU A 5 -48.96 2.67 -17.37
C LEU A 5 -48.24 2.71 -16.02
N ALA A 6 -48.82 1.91 -15.12
CA ALA A 6 -48.45 1.70 -13.74
C ALA A 6 -47.92 0.26 -13.59
N THR A 7 -47.80 -0.16 -12.33
CA THR A 7 -47.59 -1.53 -11.80
C THR A 7 -46.12 -1.93 -11.65
N SER A 8 -45.64 -2.64 -10.61
CA SER A 8 -45.96 -2.82 -9.17
C SER A 8 -45.09 -4.02 -8.71
N SER A 9 -44.41 -3.93 -7.57
CA SER A 9 -44.04 -5.10 -6.73
C SER A 9 -45.34 -5.77 -6.21
N PRO A 10 -45.40 -7.02 -5.66
CA PRO A 10 -44.49 -7.59 -4.65
C PRO A 10 -44.40 -9.15 -4.51
N SER A 11 -43.60 -9.57 -3.52
CA SER A 11 -43.79 -10.70 -2.56
C SER A 11 -43.82 -12.17 -3.00
N ARG A 12 -43.00 -12.96 -2.28
CA ARG A 12 -43.07 -14.43 -2.10
C ARG A 12 -44.41 -14.88 -1.50
N PRO A 13 -44.76 -16.17 -1.65
CA PRO A 13 -44.97 -16.97 -0.44
C PRO A 13 -44.41 -18.40 -0.51
N SER A 14 -44.57 -19.07 0.62
CA SER A 14 -43.99 -20.31 1.11
C SER A 14 -45.02 -21.45 1.23
N LEU A 15 -44.52 -22.65 1.56
CA LEU A 15 -45.15 -23.75 2.33
C LEU A 15 -46.02 -24.83 1.63
N ILE A 16 -45.55 -26.07 1.80
CA ILE A 16 -46.25 -27.24 2.39
C ILE A 16 -47.09 -28.21 1.50
N SER A 17 -46.52 -29.42 1.37
CA SER A 17 -47.12 -30.78 1.61
C SER A 17 -47.78 -31.63 0.52
N ILE A 18 -47.72 -32.95 0.83
CA ILE A 18 -48.52 -34.13 0.39
C ILE A 18 -47.82 -34.96 -0.71
N VAL A 19 -47.11 -36.05 -0.36
CA VAL A 19 -47.52 -37.43 0.06
C VAL A 19 -47.98 -38.34 -1.10
N ASN A 20 -47.18 -39.40 -1.29
CA ASN A 20 -47.43 -40.76 -1.81
C ASN A 20 -48.53 -41.03 -2.86
N ARG A 21 -48.15 -41.74 -3.93
CA ARG A 21 -48.55 -43.16 -4.11
C ARG A 21 -47.78 -43.87 -5.22
N ILE A 22 -47.52 -45.14 -4.92
CA ILE A 22 -46.88 -46.21 -5.68
C ILE A 22 -47.70 -46.60 -6.91
N SER A 23 -47.03 -46.91 -8.03
CA SER A 23 -47.47 -47.95 -8.95
C SER A 23 -46.28 -48.61 -9.65
N THR A 24 -46.41 -49.91 -9.84
CA THR A 24 -45.42 -50.96 -10.12
C THR A 24 -45.21 -51.24 -11.61
N SER A 25 -43.98 -51.64 -12.00
CA SER A 25 -43.67 -52.76 -12.92
C SER A 25 -42.15 -52.74 -13.24
N ASP A 26 -41.37 -53.67 -12.70
CA ASP A 26 -40.94 -54.93 -13.33
C ASP A 26 -39.89 -54.78 -14.44
N THR A 27 -38.63 -55.14 -14.14
CA THR A 27 -37.88 -56.28 -14.71
C THR A 27 -36.36 -56.08 -14.59
N ALA A 28 -35.67 -57.22 -14.43
CA ALA A 28 -34.31 -57.40 -13.93
C ALA A 28 -33.18 -56.99 -14.89
N PHE A 29 -31.97 -56.76 -14.35
CA PHE A 29 -30.75 -57.54 -14.68
C PHE A 29 -29.53 -57.14 -13.82
N ALA A 30 -28.85 -58.17 -13.30
CA ALA A 30 -27.43 -58.32 -12.95
C ALA A 30 -26.71 -57.37 -11.94
N LEU A 31 -26.43 -57.96 -10.77
CA LEU A 31 -25.12 -58.09 -10.07
C LEU A 31 -24.11 -56.94 -10.19
N TYR A 32 -23.86 -56.23 -9.08
CA TYR A 32 -22.64 -56.34 -8.26
C TYR A 32 -22.81 -55.40 -7.06
N SER A 33 -22.61 -55.88 -5.84
CA SER A 33 -22.31 -54.99 -4.72
C SER A 33 -21.42 -55.66 -3.70
N SER A 34 -20.21 -55.13 -3.69
CA SER A 34 -19.22 -55.14 -2.62
C SER A 34 -19.87 -54.90 -1.26
N SER A 35 -19.47 -55.69 -0.27
CA SER A 35 -19.58 -55.29 1.13
C SER A 35 -18.20 -55.39 1.76
N SER A 36 -17.38 -54.35 1.55
CA SER A 36 -16.29 -54.05 2.48
C SER A 36 -16.83 -53.06 3.50
N SER A 37 -17.08 -53.57 4.70
CA SER A 37 -17.41 -52.80 5.90
C SER A 37 -16.36 -51.73 6.17
N TRP A 38 -16.68 -50.47 5.91
CA TRP A 38 -15.93 -49.32 6.44
C TRP A 38 -16.73 -48.71 7.58
N TRP A 39 -16.61 -49.32 8.76
CA TRP A 39 -16.87 -48.63 10.01
C TRP A 39 -15.54 -48.00 10.44
N SER A 40 -15.37 -46.69 10.22
CA SER A 40 -14.25 -45.95 10.80
C SER A 40 -14.70 -45.33 12.13
N SER A 41 -13.98 -45.66 13.20
CA SER A 41 -14.15 -45.06 14.52
C SER A 41 -14.02 -43.52 14.49
N PRO A 42 -14.57 -42.79 15.48
CA PRO A 42 -14.64 -41.32 15.49
C PRO A 42 -13.29 -40.57 15.62
N ASP A 43 -12.14 -41.27 15.68
CA ASP A 43 -10.83 -40.64 15.86
C ASP A 43 -10.21 -40.05 14.57
N ASP A 44 -10.87 -40.16 13.42
CA ASP A 44 -10.26 -39.88 12.10
C ASP A 44 -10.60 -38.51 11.47
N LEU A 45 -11.31 -37.64 12.20
CA LEU A 45 -11.63 -36.29 11.71
C LEU A 45 -10.39 -35.39 11.59
N THR A 46 -9.33 -35.69 12.35
CA THR A 46 -8.07 -34.93 12.30
C THR A 46 -7.18 -35.33 11.12
N ALA A 47 -7.22 -36.59 10.67
CA ALA A 47 -6.43 -37.06 9.53
C ALA A 47 -6.99 -36.55 8.20
N GLY A 48 -8.33 -36.49 8.07
CA GLY A 48 -9.00 -35.88 6.92
C GLY A 48 -8.69 -34.38 6.76
N SER A 49 -8.64 -33.65 7.89
CA SER A 49 -8.24 -32.23 7.91
C SER A 49 -6.78 -32.06 7.48
N LYS A 50 -5.85 -32.82 8.07
CA LYS A 50 -4.42 -32.80 7.69
C LYS A 50 -4.18 -33.15 6.22
N ARG A 51 -4.95 -34.09 5.66
CA ARG A 51 -4.85 -34.49 4.25
C ARG A 51 -5.42 -33.42 3.31
N ARG A 52 -6.50 -32.74 3.69
CA ARG A 52 -7.03 -31.56 2.97
C ARG A 52 -6.05 -30.40 3.02
N GLU A 53 -5.49 -30.11 4.19
CA GLU A 53 -4.54 -29.02 4.43
C GLU A 53 -3.22 -29.24 3.66
N LYS A 54 -2.70 -30.48 3.64
CA LYS A 54 -1.57 -30.87 2.79
C LYS A 54 -1.88 -30.66 1.30
N LYS A 55 -3.06 -31.09 0.83
CA LYS A 55 -3.48 -30.93 -0.57
C LYS A 55 -3.70 -29.46 -0.96
N THR A 56 -4.13 -28.61 -0.04
CA THR A 56 -4.20 -27.15 -0.29
C THR A 56 -2.81 -26.54 -0.32
N ASN A 57 -1.91 -26.94 0.58
CA ASN A 57 -0.53 -26.44 0.62
C ASN A 57 0.23 -26.84 -0.65
N ASP A 58 0.07 -28.08 -1.12
CA ASP A 58 0.64 -28.59 -2.38
C ASP A 58 0.11 -27.83 -3.62
N ARG A 59 -1.12 -27.31 -3.56
CA ARG A 59 -1.69 -26.48 -4.63
C ARG A 59 -1.16 -25.05 -4.57
N PHE A 60 -1.04 -24.47 -3.38
CA PHE A 60 -0.47 -23.15 -3.20
C PHE A 60 1.01 -23.15 -3.61
N SER A 61 1.79 -24.14 -3.21
CA SER A 61 3.18 -24.29 -3.64
C SER A 61 3.27 -24.45 -5.16
N ALA A 62 2.46 -25.31 -5.78
CA ALA A 62 2.46 -25.48 -7.23
C ALA A 62 2.10 -24.18 -8.00
N VAL A 63 1.20 -23.35 -7.47
CA VAL A 63 0.87 -22.05 -8.05
C VAL A 63 2.03 -21.07 -7.91
N ILE A 64 2.66 -21.02 -6.74
CA ILE A 64 3.83 -20.19 -6.47
C ILE A 64 5.00 -20.59 -7.38
N ASP A 65 5.30 -21.88 -7.48
CA ASP A 65 6.34 -22.43 -8.36
C ASP A 65 6.06 -22.09 -9.83
N ALA A 66 4.81 -22.23 -10.30
CA ALA A 66 4.44 -21.87 -11.67
C ALA A 66 4.59 -20.35 -11.95
N VAL A 67 4.39 -19.50 -10.95
CA VAL A 67 4.61 -18.04 -11.06
C VAL A 67 6.11 -17.74 -11.09
N HIS A 68 6.90 -18.38 -10.24
CA HIS A 68 8.36 -18.25 -10.23
C HIS A 68 9.00 -18.77 -11.52
N ASP A 69 8.53 -19.90 -12.06
CA ASP A 69 8.97 -20.45 -13.35
C ASP A 69 8.76 -19.46 -14.50
N ARG A 70 7.68 -18.68 -14.49
CA ARG A 70 7.44 -17.65 -15.51
C ARG A 70 8.44 -16.49 -15.44
N LYS A 71 9.03 -16.23 -14.27
CA LYS A 71 10.06 -15.20 -14.08
C LYS A 71 11.43 -15.69 -14.55
N LEU A 72 11.63 -17.00 -14.70
CA LEU A 72 12.89 -17.56 -15.19
C LEU A 72 13.08 -17.30 -16.70
N PRO A 73 14.35 -17.18 -17.13
CA PRO A 73 14.72 -17.23 -18.54
C PRO A 73 14.07 -18.44 -19.25
N PRO A 74 13.63 -18.31 -20.52
CA PRO A 74 13.00 -19.40 -21.27
C PRO A 74 13.75 -20.73 -21.21
N GLU A 75 15.08 -20.67 -21.15
CA GLU A 75 16.03 -21.78 -21.11
C GLU A 75 15.94 -22.59 -19.80
N LEU A 76 15.40 -21.98 -18.74
CA LEU A 76 15.29 -22.54 -17.40
C LEU A 76 13.85 -22.95 -17.02
N ARG A 77 12.85 -22.65 -17.85
CA ARG A 77 11.43 -22.94 -17.54
C ARG A 77 11.13 -24.44 -17.62
N GLY A 78 10.30 -24.95 -16.70
CA GLY A 78 9.84 -26.35 -16.72
C GLY A 78 10.90 -27.38 -16.34
N ARG A 79 12.13 -26.94 -16.02
CA ARG A 79 13.25 -27.79 -15.64
C ARG A 79 13.35 -27.87 -14.12
N ARG A 80 12.43 -28.62 -13.51
CA ARG A 80 12.31 -28.79 -12.03
C ARG A 80 13.61 -29.23 -11.35
N ASP A 81 14.49 -29.91 -12.07
CA ASP A 81 15.75 -30.44 -11.55
C ASP A 81 16.95 -29.48 -11.71
N PHE A 82 16.79 -28.41 -12.49
CA PHE A 82 17.90 -27.50 -12.88
C PHE A 82 17.90 -26.17 -12.12
N VAL A 83 16.78 -25.80 -11.49
CA VAL A 83 16.76 -24.69 -10.52
C VAL A 83 17.22 -25.23 -9.16
N ARG A 84 18.43 -25.81 -9.12
CA ARG A 84 19.01 -26.36 -7.87
C ARG A 84 19.86 -25.35 -7.13
N SER A 85 20.33 -24.29 -7.80
CA SER A 85 21.14 -23.27 -7.17
C SER A 85 21.05 -21.91 -7.86
N GLU A 86 21.27 -20.84 -7.10
CA GLU A 86 21.43 -19.46 -7.61
C GLU A 86 22.49 -19.38 -8.73
N THR A 87 23.50 -20.25 -8.68
CA THR A 87 24.55 -20.44 -9.69
C THR A 87 24.01 -20.76 -11.09
N ASP A 88 22.95 -21.55 -11.21
CA ASP A 88 22.38 -21.94 -12.52
C ASP A 88 21.71 -20.75 -13.20
N ILE A 89 21.06 -19.89 -12.41
CA ILE A 89 20.45 -18.63 -12.88
C ILE A 89 21.56 -17.68 -13.33
N ILE A 90 22.61 -17.52 -12.53
CA ILE A 90 23.77 -16.68 -12.87
C ILE A 90 24.39 -17.14 -14.19
N ASN A 91 24.63 -18.44 -14.37
CA ASN A 91 25.26 -18.97 -15.59
C ASN A 91 24.45 -18.66 -16.86
N VAL A 92 23.12 -18.79 -16.80
CA VAL A 92 22.25 -18.46 -17.94
C VAL A 92 22.23 -16.95 -18.21
N VAL A 93 22.20 -16.14 -17.15
CA VAL A 93 22.29 -14.68 -17.27
C VAL A 93 23.61 -14.27 -17.91
N GLU A 94 24.74 -14.82 -17.46
CA GLU A 94 26.08 -14.56 -18.00
C GLU A 94 26.17 -14.93 -19.48
N GLN A 95 25.71 -16.13 -19.87
CA GLN A 95 25.68 -16.55 -21.27
C GLN A 95 24.88 -15.57 -22.15
N ARG A 96 23.76 -15.06 -21.63
CA ARG A 96 22.91 -14.10 -22.35
C ARG A 96 23.57 -12.72 -22.47
N ILE A 97 24.28 -12.27 -21.42
CA ILE A 97 25.06 -11.03 -21.45
C ILE A 97 26.17 -11.15 -22.50
N TRP A 98 26.93 -12.25 -22.50
CA TRP A 98 27.98 -12.52 -23.49
C TRP A 98 27.45 -12.48 -24.92
N HIS A 99 26.37 -13.21 -25.18
CA HIS A 99 25.76 -13.22 -26.52
C HIS A 99 25.29 -11.82 -26.94
N SER A 100 24.70 -11.06 -26.01
CA SER A 100 24.26 -9.68 -26.28
C SER A 100 25.43 -8.72 -26.52
N MET A 101 26.60 -8.98 -25.91
CA MET A 101 27.85 -8.25 -26.18
C MET A 101 28.40 -8.58 -27.57
N GLU A 102 28.44 -9.86 -27.95
CA GLU A 102 28.88 -10.30 -29.29
C GLU A 102 27.99 -9.74 -30.40
N GLU A 103 26.67 -9.70 -30.17
CA GLU A 103 25.71 -9.09 -31.08
C GLU A 103 25.79 -7.55 -31.14
N GLY A 104 26.56 -6.92 -30.24
CA GLY A 104 26.69 -5.47 -30.17
C GLY A 104 25.41 -4.75 -29.69
N GLN A 105 24.51 -5.44 -28.98
CA GLN A 105 23.24 -4.85 -28.48
C GLN A 105 23.47 -3.64 -27.54
N PHE A 106 24.64 -3.55 -26.92
CA PHE A 106 25.04 -2.43 -26.05
C PHE A 106 25.67 -1.24 -26.81
N GLU A 107 26.00 -1.40 -28.09
CA GLU A 107 26.70 -0.35 -28.85
C GLU A 107 25.78 0.79 -29.29
N ASN A 108 24.51 0.50 -29.59
CA ASN A 108 23.50 1.46 -30.09
C ASN A 108 22.36 1.72 -29.08
N LEU A 109 22.69 1.81 -27.80
CA LEU A 109 21.68 2.12 -26.78
C LEU A 109 21.10 3.53 -26.95
N PRO A 110 19.78 3.70 -26.78
CA PRO A 110 19.15 5.02 -26.84
C PRO A 110 19.74 5.91 -25.75
N GLY A 111 20.37 7.01 -26.15
CA GLY A 111 20.98 7.97 -25.23
C GLY A 111 22.45 7.73 -24.91
N LYS A 112 23.13 6.76 -25.54
CA LYS A 112 24.58 6.58 -25.40
C LYS A 112 25.32 7.90 -25.73
N GLY A 113 26.18 8.34 -24.80
CA GLY A 113 26.95 9.59 -24.93
C GLY A 113 26.16 10.88 -24.70
N LYS A 114 24.85 10.83 -24.48
CA LYS A 114 24.03 12.00 -24.13
C LYS A 114 23.95 12.16 -22.61
N PRO A 115 23.87 13.39 -22.07
CA PRO A 115 23.59 13.61 -20.66
C PRO A 115 22.27 12.92 -20.27
N LEU A 116 22.26 12.28 -19.10
CA LEU A 116 21.06 11.65 -18.57
C LEU A 116 19.96 12.68 -18.35
N ASN A 117 18.74 12.39 -18.80
CA ASN A 117 17.60 13.26 -18.56
C ASN A 117 17.05 13.04 -17.14
N LEU A 118 17.41 13.93 -16.22
CA LEU A 118 16.98 13.91 -14.83
C LEU A 118 15.60 14.59 -14.60
N LEU A 119 14.97 15.12 -15.66
CA LEU A 119 13.74 15.90 -15.53
C LEU A 119 12.48 15.05 -15.36
N THR A 120 12.52 13.79 -15.80
CA THR A 120 11.36 12.91 -15.80
C THR A 120 11.57 11.83 -14.78
N ASN A 121 10.69 11.74 -13.79
CA ASN A 121 10.68 10.63 -12.84
C ASN A 121 9.76 9.50 -13.36
N PRO A 122 10.29 8.34 -13.78
CA PRO A 122 9.47 7.23 -14.28
C PRO A 122 8.56 6.61 -13.20
N HIS A 123 8.82 6.88 -11.93
CA HIS A 123 8.09 6.34 -10.79
C HIS A 123 7.08 7.33 -10.20
N ALA A 124 7.00 8.56 -10.72
CA ALA A 124 6.01 9.54 -10.31
C ALA A 124 4.70 9.37 -11.09
N ASP A 125 3.60 9.77 -10.48
CA ASP A 125 2.33 9.89 -11.20
C ASP A 125 2.48 10.91 -12.35
N PRO A 126 2.06 10.60 -13.60
CA PRO A 126 2.25 11.50 -14.74
C PRO A 126 1.65 12.89 -14.57
N ALA A 127 0.53 13.01 -13.84
CA ALA A 127 -0.09 14.31 -13.57
C ALA A 127 0.73 15.14 -12.56
N GLU A 128 1.17 14.51 -11.46
CA GLU A 128 2.03 15.12 -10.45
C GLU A 128 3.38 15.55 -11.03
N ASP A 129 4.03 14.70 -11.83
CA ASP A 129 5.31 15.02 -12.48
C ASP A 129 5.18 16.20 -13.45
N THR A 130 4.07 16.26 -14.19
CA THR A 130 3.77 17.40 -15.08
C THR A 130 3.57 18.69 -14.29
N LEU A 131 2.83 18.65 -13.18
CA LEU A 131 2.63 19.79 -12.29
C LEU A 131 3.97 20.33 -11.77
N TYR A 132 4.81 19.48 -11.19
CA TYR A 132 6.11 19.90 -10.65
C TYR A 132 7.04 20.43 -11.73
N ARG A 133 6.97 19.87 -12.94
CA ARG A 133 7.75 20.37 -14.08
C ARG A 133 7.31 21.77 -14.49
N ILE A 134 6.01 22.05 -14.51
CA ILE A 134 5.48 23.39 -14.81
C ILE A 134 5.93 24.38 -13.73
N LEU A 135 5.80 24.04 -12.45
CA LEU A 135 6.24 24.89 -11.35
C LEU A 135 7.74 25.22 -11.45
N ASN A 136 8.57 24.19 -11.63
CA ASN A 136 10.02 24.36 -11.74
C ASN A 136 10.42 25.23 -12.94
N LYS A 137 9.76 25.04 -14.10
CA LYS A 137 10.00 25.89 -15.29
C LYS A 137 9.69 27.36 -15.05
N ASN A 138 8.73 27.66 -14.18
CA ASN A 138 8.37 29.03 -13.80
C ASN A 138 9.13 29.53 -12.56
N GLY A 139 10.06 28.74 -12.01
CA GLY A 139 10.83 29.10 -10.82
C GLY A 139 10.05 29.03 -9.50
N PHE A 140 8.88 28.37 -9.49
CA PHE A 140 8.06 28.18 -8.29
C PHE A 140 8.32 26.83 -7.64
N ALA A 141 8.17 26.78 -6.32
CA ALA A 141 8.24 25.54 -5.57
C ALA A 141 6.83 24.95 -5.36
N PRO A 142 6.72 23.64 -5.11
CA PRO A 142 5.46 23.05 -4.67
C PRO A 142 4.93 23.72 -3.40
N GLU A 143 3.61 23.79 -3.25
CA GLU A 143 2.93 24.43 -2.11
C GLU A 143 3.50 23.96 -0.77
N TRP A 144 3.72 22.65 -0.61
CA TRP A 144 4.24 22.09 0.64
C TRP A 144 5.68 22.55 0.95
N VAL A 145 6.51 22.84 -0.06
CA VAL A 145 7.87 23.39 0.14
C VAL A 145 7.78 24.81 0.66
N GLU A 146 6.93 25.64 0.06
CA GLU A 146 6.71 27.02 0.48
C GLU A 146 6.12 27.08 1.90
N LEU A 147 5.09 26.26 2.16
CA LEU A 147 4.48 26.15 3.47
C LEU A 147 5.48 25.70 4.54
N ASN A 148 6.39 24.76 4.23
CA ASN A 148 7.46 24.36 5.14
C ASN A 148 8.37 25.54 5.50
N LYS A 149 8.77 26.34 4.50
CA LYS A 149 9.59 27.54 4.70
C LYS A 149 8.89 28.53 5.62
N ASP A 150 7.59 28.77 5.40
CA ASP A 150 6.79 29.69 6.21
C ASP A 150 6.62 29.21 7.65
N ILE A 151 6.33 27.92 7.85
CA ILE A 151 6.26 27.31 9.19
C ILE A 151 7.59 27.51 9.92
N ARG A 152 8.71 27.26 9.26
CA ARG A 152 10.04 27.41 9.86
C ARG A 152 10.37 28.86 10.21
N SER A 153 10.01 29.83 9.36
CA SER A 153 10.21 31.25 9.64
C SER A 153 9.36 31.68 10.84
N LYS A 154 8.05 31.41 10.81
CA LYS A 154 7.13 31.76 11.89
C LYS A 154 7.51 31.10 13.21
N ALA A 155 7.95 29.84 13.18
CA ALA A 155 8.42 29.14 14.37
C ALA A 155 9.70 29.77 14.94
N LYS A 156 10.61 30.25 14.09
CA LYS A 156 11.82 30.96 14.53
C LYS A 156 11.47 32.31 15.17
N GLU A 157 10.64 33.10 14.51
CA GLU A 157 10.16 34.40 15.01
C GLU A 157 9.42 34.23 16.35
N TRP A 158 8.51 33.26 16.42
CA TRP A 158 7.78 32.93 17.65
C TRP A 158 8.71 32.55 18.81
N ARG A 159 9.76 31.76 18.56
CA ARG A 159 10.76 31.41 19.60
C ARG A 159 11.54 32.61 20.10
N VAL A 160 11.90 33.54 19.21
CA VAL A 160 12.59 34.78 19.59
C VAL A 160 11.68 35.64 20.46
N SER A 161 10.41 35.81 20.06
CA SER A 161 9.41 36.54 20.85
C SER A 161 9.16 35.89 22.20
N LEU A 162 9.07 34.56 22.26
CA LEU A 162 8.93 33.80 23.50
C LEU A 162 10.12 34.02 24.43
N LYS A 163 11.36 33.94 23.90
CA LYS A 163 12.57 34.18 24.70
C LYS A 163 12.60 35.60 25.26
N LYS A 164 12.23 36.60 24.46
CA LYS A 164 12.14 38.00 24.91
C LYS A 164 11.08 38.19 26.00
N ALA A 165 9.89 37.62 25.83
CA ALA A 165 8.84 37.67 26.85
C ALA A 165 9.28 36.96 28.14
N TRP A 166 10.04 35.86 28.02
CA TRP A 166 10.57 35.12 29.15
C TRP A 166 11.61 35.92 29.95
N THR A 167 12.53 36.61 29.28
CA THR A 167 13.51 37.48 29.97
C THR A 167 12.82 38.66 30.67
N MET A 168 11.82 39.27 30.04
CA MET A 168 11.05 40.37 30.65
C MET A 168 10.27 39.90 31.88
N LYS A 169 9.76 38.66 31.88
CA LYS A 169 9.11 38.06 33.05
C LYS A 169 10.06 37.89 34.25
N LEU A 170 11.34 37.60 33.99
CA LEU A 170 12.36 37.46 35.03
C LEU A 170 12.76 38.81 35.66
N GLU A 171 12.56 39.92 34.94
CA GLU A 171 13.03 41.26 35.28
C GLU A 171 12.00 42.16 36.00
N ASP A 172 10.93 41.60 36.62
CA ASP A 172 10.07 42.26 37.64
C ASP A 172 8.59 42.59 37.26
N ASP A 173 8.03 42.11 36.14
CA ASP A 173 6.62 42.39 35.79
C ASP A 173 5.79 41.14 35.41
N GLN A 174 5.06 40.58 36.38
CA GLN A 174 4.15 39.44 36.14
C GLN A 174 2.88 39.84 35.40
N SER A 175 2.49 41.12 35.44
CA SER A 175 1.19 41.58 34.93
C SER A 175 1.11 41.56 33.40
N GLY A 176 2.21 41.84 32.70
CA GLY A 176 2.26 41.78 31.23
C GLY A 176 2.47 40.36 30.68
N TRP A 177 3.01 39.45 31.49
CA TRP A 177 3.33 38.09 31.07
C TRP A 177 2.08 37.29 30.69
N GLU A 178 0.98 37.44 31.43
CA GLU A 178 -0.23 36.66 31.18
C GLU A 178 -0.83 36.98 29.79
N GLU A 179 -0.95 38.26 29.46
CA GLU A 179 -1.42 38.72 28.14
C GLU A 179 -0.48 38.27 27.02
N GLN A 180 0.84 38.48 27.18
CA GLN A 180 1.83 38.03 26.19
C GLN A 180 1.84 36.51 26.02
N SER A 181 1.65 35.75 27.09
CA SER A 181 1.58 34.29 27.04
C SER A 181 0.34 33.82 26.27
N ASN A 182 -0.80 34.49 26.42
CA ASN A 182 -2.02 34.17 25.69
C ASN A 182 -1.90 34.50 24.20
N LEU A 183 -1.24 35.61 23.87
CA LEU A 183 -0.90 35.95 22.49
C LEU A 183 0.02 34.90 21.86
N LEU A 184 1.11 34.54 22.54
CA LEU A 184 2.06 33.54 22.08
C LEU A 184 1.42 32.14 21.94
N LYS A 185 0.51 31.76 22.83
CA LYS A 185 -0.28 30.51 22.70
C LYS A 185 -1.19 30.54 21.47
N THR A 186 -1.77 31.68 21.15
CA THR A 186 -2.60 31.84 19.95
C THR A 186 -1.77 31.72 18.67
N GLN A 187 -0.59 32.37 18.64
CA GLN A 187 0.37 32.22 17.54
C GLN A 187 0.86 30.77 17.39
N LEU A 188 1.12 30.08 18.51
CA LEU A 188 1.48 28.67 18.53
C LEU A 188 0.40 27.79 17.88
N LYS A 189 -0.88 28.04 18.20
CA LYS A 189 -2.01 27.35 17.58
C LYS A 189 -2.06 27.59 16.07
N GLN A 190 -1.81 28.82 15.61
CA GLN A 190 -1.75 29.14 14.19
C GLN A 190 -0.63 28.37 13.48
N ILE A 191 0.57 28.33 14.07
CA ILE A 191 1.69 27.55 13.53
C ILE A 191 1.33 26.06 13.48
N ASN A 192 0.70 25.52 14.51
CA ASN A 192 0.28 24.12 14.54
C ASN A 192 -0.81 23.80 13.51
N ASN A 193 -1.70 24.73 13.20
CA ASN A 193 -2.66 24.58 12.10
C ASN A 193 -1.95 24.54 10.74
N MET A 194 -0.90 25.34 10.55
CA MET A 194 -0.06 25.26 9.33
C MET A 194 0.67 23.92 9.24
N VAL A 195 1.21 23.42 10.35
CA VAL A 195 1.83 22.09 10.44
C VAL A 195 0.82 21.00 10.10
N PHE A 196 -0.42 21.10 10.60
CA PHE A 196 -1.48 20.16 10.25
C PHE A 196 -1.77 20.19 8.75
N ARG A 197 -1.97 21.38 8.15
CA ARG A 197 -2.15 21.52 6.70
C ARG A 197 -0.99 20.92 5.92
N TYR A 198 0.25 21.20 6.33
CA TYR A 198 1.45 20.65 5.71
C TYR A 198 1.44 19.12 5.73
N ASN A 199 1.09 18.51 6.88
CA ASN A 199 1.05 17.05 7.01
C ASN A 199 -0.01 16.38 6.14
N LEU A 200 -1.05 17.12 5.72
CA LEU A 200 -2.08 16.63 4.80
C LEU A 200 -1.64 16.65 3.33
N ILE A 201 -0.78 17.59 2.94
CA ILE A 201 -0.38 17.79 1.53
C ILE A 201 0.99 17.20 1.20
N VAL A 202 1.80 16.88 2.21
CA VAL A 202 3.17 16.40 2.01
C VAL A 202 3.17 14.90 1.65
N PRO A 203 4.08 14.44 0.76
CA PRO A 203 4.31 13.02 0.55
C PRO A 203 4.65 12.28 1.86
N PHE A 204 4.29 10.99 1.91
CA PHE A 204 4.54 10.14 3.07
C PHE A 204 6.02 10.15 3.50
N GLY A 205 6.27 10.14 4.81
CA GLY A 205 7.60 10.15 5.40
C GLY A 205 8.24 11.54 5.57
N ARG A 206 7.59 12.62 5.11
CA ARG A 206 8.07 14.01 5.27
C ARG A 206 7.23 14.85 6.24
N GLN A 207 6.30 14.23 6.96
CA GLN A 207 5.46 14.88 7.96
C GLN A 207 6.28 15.43 9.14
N MET A 208 5.74 16.43 9.83
CA MET A 208 6.40 17.07 10.98
C MET A 208 5.50 17.12 12.22
N PHE A 209 6.14 17.16 13.39
CA PHE A 209 5.44 17.33 14.66
C PHE A 209 5.13 18.79 14.93
N GLY A 210 3.95 19.05 15.51
CA GLY A 210 3.59 20.35 16.03
C GLY A 210 4.43 20.76 17.23
N LEU A 211 4.46 22.06 17.49
CA LEU A 211 5.12 22.65 18.65
C LEU A 211 4.23 22.51 19.89
N LYS A 212 4.85 22.20 21.03
CA LYS A 212 4.17 22.08 22.33
C LYS A 212 4.66 23.16 23.26
N TRP A 213 3.74 23.83 23.96
CA TRP A 213 4.04 24.95 24.84
C TRP A 213 5.00 24.53 25.96
N GLU A 214 4.68 23.44 26.65
CA GLU A 214 5.42 22.95 27.82
C GLU A 214 6.88 22.63 27.44
N LYS A 215 7.08 21.93 26.31
CA LYS A 215 8.41 21.57 25.82
C LYS A 215 9.27 22.78 25.48
N GLU A 216 8.68 23.85 24.96
CA GLU A 216 9.44 25.06 24.61
C GLU A 216 9.74 25.92 25.85
N ILE A 217 8.88 25.88 26.87
CA ILE A 217 9.17 26.50 28.18
C ILE A 217 10.27 25.75 28.92
N ASP A 218 10.27 24.41 28.90
CA ASP A 218 11.30 23.63 29.59
C ASP A 218 12.69 23.87 28.99
N ARG A 219 12.79 24.06 27.67
CA ARG A 219 14.03 24.47 26.99
C ARG A 219 14.57 25.85 27.41
N LEU A 220 13.74 26.71 27.99
CA LEU A 220 14.16 28.03 28.48
C LEU A 220 14.54 28.00 29.97
N LYS A 221 14.22 26.91 30.69
CA LYS A 221 14.62 26.70 32.08
C LYS A 221 15.97 26.00 32.20
N GLU A 222 16.31 25.19 31.19
CA GLU A 222 17.62 24.54 31.02
C GLU A 222 18.68 25.54 30.54
#